data_AF-A0A2B7ZCC1-F1
#
_entry.id   AF-A0A2B7ZCC1-F1
#
_cell.length_a   1.000
_cell.length_b   1.000
_cell.length_c   1.000
_cell.angle_alpha   90.00
_cell.angle_beta   90.00
_cell.angle_gamma   90.00
#
_symmetry.space_group_name_H-M   'P 1'
#
loop_
_entity.id
_entity.type
_entity.pdbx_description
1 polymer ?
#
loop_
_entity_poly.entity_id
_entity_poly.type
_entity_poly.pdbx_seq_one_letter_code
_entity_poly.pdbx_strand_id
1 'polypeptide(L)'
;MFKKSSAILLIAAFLEALPVNADGLYTKSSPVLQVDGSNYDRLIARSNYASIVEFYAPWCGHCQSLKPAYEKVAKNLEGLAKVAAVNCDDDSNKQFCGQMGVQGFPTLKVITPSKQPGKPRVEDYKGARTAKAIVDYVVDKIPNHIKRVTDKDLDGWLKEANDTAKAILFTEKGTTSALLRSLAIDYLGSISIAQIRNKETSAVETFGITKFPTLVLLPGGAKEAISYGGEMKKQPMSEFLSQVAKPNPDPAPTKSKKSKKSSKSTTSTTSTTSKDDGDATTTSQAAESSEPSSTAASSATPKARPLPVLFSDSKLREACLAPKTGTCVLAIVTMPEKPSPDSVPSAPVLQALGSLAEISHKHSLRKGHLFPFYSLPDSLKDVGTLKSKLGLKRDVDVDIIALNAKRGWWRRYDAGEDGDYSIAKLEAWIDAIRLGEGTKNKLPEGTVPDEQEEVKEPEKQPEEEPKKEAEKEPEQKPAEGHSEL
;
A
#
# COMPACT_ATOMS: atom_id res chain seq x y z
N MET A 1 56.67 42.68 -36.97
CA MET A 1 55.91 41.60 -37.64
C MET A 1 55.07 40.88 -36.59
N PHE A 2 53.81 40.58 -36.94
CA PHE A 2 52.77 39.81 -36.24
C PHE A 2 53.27 38.73 -35.25
N LYS A 3 52.62 38.45 -34.11
CA LYS A 3 51.25 37.92 -34.01
C LYS A 3 50.71 37.96 -32.55
N LYS A 4 49.39 38.14 -32.45
CA LYS A 4 48.54 38.11 -31.23
C LYS A 4 48.22 36.66 -30.77
N SER A 5 47.61 36.60 -29.58
CA SER A 5 46.75 35.53 -29.00
C SER A 5 47.50 34.48 -28.18
N SER A 6 47.04 33.99 -27.03
CA SER A 6 45.70 34.00 -26.41
C SER A 6 45.85 33.90 -24.88
N ALA A 7 45.15 34.76 -24.15
CA ALA A 7 44.79 34.50 -22.76
C ALA A 7 43.46 33.75 -22.77
N ILE A 8 43.44 32.51 -22.29
CA ILE A 8 42.19 31.79 -22.01
C ILE A 8 42.20 31.48 -20.51
N LEU A 9 41.21 32.05 -19.81
CA LEU A 9 40.90 31.82 -18.42
C LEU A 9 40.69 30.32 -18.16
N LEU A 10 41.45 29.76 -17.22
CA LEU A 10 41.06 28.55 -16.50
C LEU A 10 40.02 28.94 -15.44
N ILE A 11 38.74 28.84 -15.79
CA ILE A 11 37.66 28.80 -14.81
C ILE A 11 37.66 27.37 -14.27
N ALA A 12 38.32 27.17 -13.12
CA ALA A 12 38.19 25.95 -12.35
C ALA A 12 36.75 25.84 -11.85
N ALA A 13 35.97 24.98 -12.49
CA ALA A 13 34.66 24.58 -12.01
C ALA A 13 34.85 23.76 -10.72
N PHE A 14 34.75 24.43 -9.57
CA PHE A 14 34.44 23.79 -8.30
C PHE A 14 33.03 23.21 -8.43
N LEU A 15 32.93 21.99 -8.92
CA LEU A 15 31.72 21.20 -8.81
C LEU A 15 31.65 20.77 -7.34
N GLU A 16 31.00 21.59 -6.51
CA GLU A 16 30.59 21.17 -5.18
C GLU A 16 29.75 19.90 -5.35
N ALA A 17 30.34 18.77 -4.95
CA ALA A 17 29.59 17.58 -4.62
C ALA A 17 28.71 17.95 -3.41
N LEU A 18 27.54 18.50 -3.69
CA LEU A 18 26.49 18.59 -2.69
C LEU A 18 26.28 17.16 -2.19
N PRO A 19 26.40 16.89 -0.88
CA PRO A 19 25.93 15.63 -0.34
C PRO A 19 24.47 15.53 -0.78
N VAL A 20 24.11 14.45 -1.48
CA VAL A 20 22.73 14.02 -1.59
C VAL A 20 22.33 13.64 -0.17
N ASN A 21 22.00 14.65 0.63
CA ASN A 21 21.14 14.46 1.78
C ASN A 21 19.88 13.88 1.17
N ALA A 22 19.69 12.57 1.35
CA ALA A 22 18.51 11.88 0.90
C ALA A 22 17.33 12.52 1.65
N ASP A 23 16.74 13.55 1.06
CA ASP A 23 15.48 14.09 1.53
C ASP A 23 14.51 12.91 1.60
N GLY A 24 13.99 12.64 2.80
CA GLY A 24 13.04 11.56 3.03
C GLY A 24 11.87 11.64 2.06
N LEU A 25 11.18 10.52 1.85
CA LEU A 25 10.02 10.44 0.94
C LEU A 25 8.99 11.55 1.22
N TYR A 26 8.86 11.95 2.49
CA TYR A 26 8.04 13.07 2.94
C TYR A 26 8.93 14.26 3.31
N THR A 27 8.64 15.44 2.76
CA THR A 27 9.34 16.68 3.07
C THR A 27 8.77 17.34 4.32
N LYS A 28 9.43 18.38 4.84
CA LYS A 28 8.93 19.17 5.98
C LYS A 28 7.59 19.88 5.71
N SER A 29 7.25 20.09 4.43
CA SER A 29 5.99 20.67 3.99
C SER A 29 4.87 19.64 3.78
N SER A 30 5.18 18.35 3.89
CA SER A 30 4.18 17.29 3.76
C SER A 30 3.20 17.33 4.95
N PRO A 31 1.90 17.06 4.74
CA PRO A 31 0.95 16.90 5.84
C PRO A 31 1.20 15.63 6.67
N VAL A 32 2.07 14.72 6.21
CA VAL A 32 2.44 13.49 6.93
C VAL A 32 3.49 13.82 7.98
N LEU A 33 3.20 13.47 9.23
CA LEU A 33 4.11 13.69 10.36
C LEU A 33 5.34 12.76 10.25
N GLN A 34 6.52 13.34 10.11
CA GLN A 34 7.76 12.57 10.13
C GLN A 34 8.13 12.18 11.56
N VAL A 35 8.34 10.89 11.78
CA VAL A 35 8.59 10.29 13.08
C VAL A 35 9.84 9.42 12.98
N ASP A 36 10.61 9.37 14.07
CA ASP A 36 11.80 8.55 14.21
C ASP A 36 11.74 7.79 15.55
N GLY A 37 12.69 6.88 15.77
CA GLY A 37 12.75 6.09 17.01
C GLY A 37 12.87 6.95 18.29
N SER A 38 13.46 8.14 18.21
CA SER A 38 13.66 9.03 19.36
C SER A 38 12.40 9.78 19.76
N ASN A 39 11.51 10.06 18.81
CA ASN A 39 10.31 10.89 19.01
C ASN A 39 8.99 10.12 18.93
N TYR A 40 9.00 8.87 18.45
CA TYR A 40 7.83 8.00 18.33
C TYR A 40 7.03 7.87 19.63
N ASP A 41 7.71 7.65 20.77
CA ASP A 41 7.03 7.47 22.05
C ASP A 41 6.21 8.72 22.44
N ARG A 42 6.80 9.91 22.25
CA ARG A 42 6.15 11.19 22.51
C ARG A 42 5.01 11.45 21.50
N LEU A 43 5.30 11.34 20.21
CA LEU A 43 4.37 11.80 19.17
C LEU A 43 3.23 10.82 18.88
N ILE A 44 3.48 9.52 19.04
CA ILE A 44 2.55 8.45 18.66
C ILE A 44 2.16 7.60 19.87
N ALA A 45 3.11 6.98 20.58
CA ALA A 45 2.77 5.95 21.56
C ALA A 45 2.04 6.47 22.81
N ARG A 46 2.30 7.72 23.20
CA ARG A 46 1.63 8.42 24.31
C ARG A 46 0.52 9.36 23.84
N SER A 47 0.22 9.39 22.55
CA SER A 47 -0.86 10.22 22.05
C SER A 47 -2.21 9.70 22.51
N ASN A 48 -3.15 10.60 22.74
CA ASN A 48 -4.56 10.23 22.96
C ASN A 48 -5.32 9.99 21.64
N TYR A 49 -4.67 10.25 20.51
CA TYR A 49 -5.23 10.04 19.18
C TYR A 49 -4.90 8.65 18.62
N ALA A 50 -5.82 8.09 17.86
CA ALA A 50 -5.46 7.01 16.94
C ALA A 50 -4.48 7.54 15.90
N SER A 51 -3.52 6.71 15.49
CA SER A 51 -2.48 7.06 14.53
C SER A 51 -2.36 5.95 13.50
N ILE A 52 -2.08 6.30 12.24
CA ILE A 52 -1.51 5.37 11.26
C ILE A 52 -0.07 5.78 10.97
N VAL A 53 0.84 4.81 10.99
CA VAL A 53 2.26 5.01 10.75
C VAL A 53 2.70 4.15 9.57
N GLU A 54 3.31 4.80 8.58
CA GLU A 54 3.97 4.13 7.47
C GLU A 54 5.45 3.93 7.80
N PHE A 55 5.89 2.69 7.77
CA PHE A 55 7.30 2.33 7.81
C PHE A 55 7.76 2.12 6.37
N TYR A 56 8.69 2.97 5.91
CA TYR A 56 9.07 3.06 4.50
C TYR A 56 10.59 3.14 4.30
N ALA A 57 11.01 3.08 3.04
CA ALA A 57 12.34 3.48 2.59
C ALA A 57 12.20 4.39 1.36
N PRO A 58 13.01 5.46 1.20
CA PRO A 58 12.82 6.46 0.15
C PRO A 58 13.01 5.89 -1.26
N TRP A 59 13.85 4.87 -1.41
CA TRP A 59 14.08 4.13 -2.67
C TRP A 59 12.98 3.11 -3.00
N CYS A 60 12.04 2.84 -2.08
CA CYS A 60 11.03 1.83 -2.29
C CYS A 60 9.90 2.33 -3.21
N GLY A 61 9.84 1.81 -4.43
CA GLY A 61 8.81 2.18 -5.41
C GLY A 61 7.36 2.03 -4.90
N HIS A 62 7.05 1.02 -4.09
CA HIS A 62 5.71 0.89 -3.50
C HIS A 62 5.37 1.99 -2.48
N CYS A 63 6.37 2.52 -1.76
CA CYS A 63 6.19 3.66 -0.85
C CYS A 63 5.97 4.93 -1.67
N GLN A 64 6.76 5.12 -2.74
CA GLN A 64 6.59 6.23 -3.68
C GLN A 64 5.20 6.24 -4.32
N SER A 65 4.67 5.07 -4.73
CA SER A 65 3.30 4.95 -5.25
C SER A 65 2.23 5.22 -4.20
N LEU A 66 2.50 4.91 -2.93
CA LEU A 66 1.57 5.14 -1.81
C LEU A 66 1.51 6.62 -1.39
N LYS A 67 2.64 7.33 -1.46
CA LYS A 67 2.79 8.71 -0.97
C LYS A 67 1.62 9.65 -1.35
N PRO A 68 1.16 9.76 -2.61
CA PRO A 68 0.07 10.68 -2.96
C PRO A 68 -1.24 10.35 -2.25
N ALA A 69 -1.56 9.06 -2.13
CA ALA A 69 -2.73 8.61 -1.39
C ALA A 69 -2.56 8.85 0.12
N TYR A 70 -1.37 8.62 0.66
CA TYR A 70 -1.06 8.79 2.09
C TYR A 70 -1.08 10.26 2.53
N GLU A 71 -0.59 11.18 1.71
CA GLU A 71 -0.73 12.63 1.96
C GLU A 71 -2.20 13.08 1.93
N LYS A 72 -3.04 12.46 1.08
CA LYS A 72 -4.49 12.69 1.09
C LYS A 72 -5.14 12.13 2.36
N VAL A 73 -4.67 10.99 2.87
CA VAL A 73 -5.10 10.46 4.19
C VAL A 73 -4.77 11.46 5.28
N ALA A 74 -3.56 12.02 5.31
CA ALA A 74 -3.14 13.02 6.28
C ALA A 74 -4.06 14.25 6.29
N LYS A 75 -4.38 14.81 5.12
CA LYS A 75 -5.31 15.94 4.99
C LYS A 75 -6.73 15.58 5.46
N ASN A 76 -7.23 14.39 5.11
CA ASN A 76 -8.58 13.98 5.48
C ASN A 76 -8.75 13.66 6.98
N LEU A 77 -7.65 13.29 7.66
CA LEU A 77 -7.65 12.96 9.09
C LEU A 77 -7.15 14.10 9.96
N GLU A 78 -6.86 15.27 9.40
CA GLU A 78 -6.38 16.43 10.12
C GLU A 78 -7.31 16.79 11.30
N GLY A 79 -6.75 16.84 12.51
CA GLY A 79 -7.50 17.07 13.75
C GLY A 79 -8.42 15.93 14.21
N LEU A 80 -8.41 14.78 13.52
CA LEU A 80 -9.20 13.58 13.85
C LEU A 80 -8.34 12.40 14.29
N ALA A 81 -7.19 12.20 13.64
CA ALA A 81 -6.22 11.14 13.89
C ALA A 81 -4.84 11.58 13.37
N LYS A 82 -3.76 10.91 13.79
CA LYS A 82 -2.41 11.20 13.28
C LYS A 82 -2.08 10.33 12.08
N VAL A 83 -1.37 10.91 11.14
CA VAL A 83 -0.83 10.21 9.97
C VAL A 83 0.66 10.50 9.94
N ALA A 84 1.46 9.46 10.13
CA ALA A 84 2.88 9.59 10.32
C ALA A 84 3.67 8.62 9.44
N ALA A 85 4.95 8.89 9.26
CA ALA A 85 5.86 8.05 8.51
C ALA A 85 7.24 7.98 9.17
N VAL A 86 7.85 6.79 9.13
CA VAL A 86 9.18 6.48 9.68
C VAL A 86 10.05 5.94 8.55
N ASN A 87 11.18 6.61 8.28
CA ASN A 87 12.17 6.14 7.32
C ASN A 87 13.02 5.05 7.97
N CYS A 88 12.82 3.80 7.59
CA CYS A 88 13.56 2.64 8.09
C CYS A 88 14.87 2.37 7.35
N ASP A 89 15.15 3.10 6.28
CA ASP A 89 16.44 3.06 5.58
C ASP A 89 17.52 3.84 6.35
N ASP A 90 17.10 4.87 7.08
CA ASP A 90 17.95 5.65 7.98
C ASP A 90 18.52 4.75 9.09
N ASP A 91 19.84 4.74 9.24
CA ASP A 91 20.56 3.92 10.23
C ASP A 91 20.03 4.13 11.66
N SER A 92 19.64 5.36 12.00
CA SER A 92 19.11 5.69 13.33
C SER A 92 17.76 5.02 13.63
N ASN A 93 17.02 4.63 12.60
CA ASN A 93 15.69 4.03 12.71
C ASN A 93 15.68 2.50 12.51
N LYS A 94 16.75 1.89 11.99
CA LYS A 94 16.78 0.44 11.68
C LYS A 94 16.42 -0.44 12.87
N GLN A 95 17.00 -0.17 14.04
CA GLN A 95 16.69 -0.92 15.26
C GLN A 95 15.22 -0.74 15.67
N PHE A 96 14.71 0.49 15.62
CA PHE A 96 13.33 0.80 15.97
C PHE A 96 12.34 0.11 15.01
N CYS A 97 12.58 0.17 13.70
CA CYS A 97 11.77 -0.52 12.71
C CYS A 97 11.79 -2.05 12.90
N GLY A 98 12.95 -2.63 13.25
CA GLY A 98 13.07 -4.03 13.63
C GLY A 98 12.21 -4.38 14.85
N GLN A 99 12.26 -3.56 15.91
CA GLN A 99 11.43 -3.73 17.11
C GLN A 99 9.93 -3.61 16.83
N MET A 100 9.54 -2.75 15.88
CA MET A 100 8.16 -2.64 15.40
C MET A 100 7.73 -3.83 14.52
N GLY A 101 8.62 -4.79 14.25
CA GLY A 101 8.34 -5.98 13.45
C GLY A 101 8.17 -5.68 11.97
N VAL A 102 8.88 -4.67 11.45
CA VAL A 102 8.82 -4.32 10.02
C VAL A 102 9.69 -5.29 9.22
N GLN A 103 9.07 -6.07 8.34
CA GLN A 103 9.74 -7.07 7.50
C GLN A 103 9.84 -6.67 6.02
N GLY A 104 9.19 -5.58 5.63
CA GLY A 104 9.18 -5.08 4.27
C GLY A 104 8.45 -3.75 4.15
N PHE A 105 8.56 -3.11 2.99
CA PHE A 105 8.03 -1.75 2.79
C PHE A 105 6.99 -1.66 1.64
N PRO A 106 6.00 -0.76 1.76
CA PRO A 106 5.62 -0.09 2.99
C PRO A 106 4.92 -1.07 3.94
N THR A 107 5.16 -0.93 5.24
CA THR A 107 4.34 -1.54 6.29
C THR A 107 3.52 -0.44 6.94
N LEU A 108 2.20 -0.59 6.95
CA LEU A 108 1.29 0.34 7.62
C LEU A 108 0.84 -0.27 8.94
N LYS A 109 0.99 0.47 10.04
CA LYS A 109 0.50 0.06 11.36
C LYS A 109 -0.44 1.11 11.91
N VAL A 110 -1.53 0.66 12.53
CA VAL A 110 -2.46 1.51 13.26
C VAL A 110 -2.17 1.37 14.75
N ILE A 111 -2.00 2.52 15.39
CA ILE A 111 -1.66 2.64 16.80
C ILE A 111 -2.84 3.31 17.48
N THR A 112 -3.41 2.64 18.48
CA THR A 112 -4.52 3.18 19.27
C THR A 112 -4.14 3.29 20.74
N PRO A 113 -4.60 4.35 21.43
CA PRO A 113 -4.38 4.48 22.87
C PRO A 113 -4.91 3.27 23.63
N SER A 114 -4.22 2.89 24.68
CA SER A 114 -4.69 1.85 25.62
C SER A 114 -4.92 2.46 27.01
N LYS A 115 -5.51 1.67 27.90
CA LYS A 115 -5.68 2.07 29.32
C LYS A 115 -4.34 2.27 30.04
N GLN A 116 -3.24 1.73 29.51
CA GLN A 116 -1.90 1.87 30.06
C GLN A 116 -1.13 2.95 29.28
N PRO A 117 -0.77 4.09 29.91
CA PRO A 117 0.01 5.13 29.26
C PRO A 117 1.33 4.58 28.70
N GLY A 118 1.68 4.96 27.47
CA GLY A 118 2.92 4.55 26.79
C GLY A 118 2.93 3.09 26.29
N LYS A 119 1.82 2.36 26.42
CA LYS A 119 1.66 1.01 25.87
C LYS A 119 0.45 0.96 24.95
N PRO A 120 0.50 1.60 23.77
CA PRO A 120 -0.62 1.60 22.84
C PRO A 120 -0.83 0.19 22.25
N ARG A 121 -2.00 -0.04 21.67
CA ARG A 121 -2.22 -1.22 20.83
C ARG A 121 -1.65 -0.92 19.44
N VAL A 122 -0.89 -1.85 18.90
CA VAL A 122 -0.31 -1.76 17.56
C VAL A 122 -0.88 -2.89 16.72
N GLU A 123 -1.45 -2.56 15.57
CA GLU A 123 -2.06 -3.51 14.63
C GLU A 123 -1.56 -3.25 13.21
N ASP A 124 -1.24 -4.30 12.46
CA ASP A 124 -0.90 -4.17 11.04
C ASP A 124 -2.15 -3.84 10.22
N TYR A 125 -2.08 -2.78 9.41
CA TYR A 125 -3.12 -2.49 8.42
C TYR A 125 -2.92 -3.35 7.18
N LYS A 126 -3.88 -4.25 6.92
CA LYS A 126 -3.88 -5.19 5.79
C LYS A 126 -4.92 -4.86 4.72
N GLY A 127 -5.61 -3.73 4.83
CA GLY A 127 -6.63 -3.29 3.89
C GLY A 127 -6.06 -2.69 2.59
N ALA A 128 -6.96 -2.24 1.72
CA ALA A 128 -6.59 -1.58 0.47
C ALA A 128 -5.79 -0.29 0.73
N ARG A 129 -4.76 -0.02 -0.07
CA ARG A 129 -3.89 1.16 0.09
C ARG A 129 -4.42 2.41 -0.63
N THR A 130 -5.74 2.56 -0.66
CA THR A 130 -6.40 3.76 -1.19
C THR A 130 -6.67 4.73 -0.05
N ALA A 131 -6.69 6.03 -0.34
CA ALA A 131 -6.93 7.05 0.68
C ALA A 131 -8.26 6.82 1.43
N LYS A 132 -9.31 6.43 0.71
CA LYS A 132 -10.62 6.14 1.31
C LYS A 132 -10.57 4.95 2.28
N ALA A 133 -10.01 3.82 1.86
CA ALA A 133 -9.98 2.62 2.71
C ALA A 133 -9.17 2.86 4.00
N ILE A 134 -8.05 3.57 3.88
CA ILE A 134 -7.22 3.93 5.05
C ILE A 134 -7.97 4.89 5.97
N VAL A 135 -8.57 5.96 5.44
CA VAL A 135 -9.36 6.92 6.24
C VAL A 135 -10.49 6.22 6.98
N ASP A 136 -11.29 5.41 6.28
CA ASP A 136 -12.43 4.71 6.86
C ASP A 136 -11.96 3.77 7.99
N TYR A 137 -10.85 3.04 7.77
CA TYR A 137 -10.27 2.17 8.80
C TYR A 137 -9.77 2.95 10.02
N VAL A 138 -9.01 4.02 9.84
CA VAL A 138 -8.48 4.81 10.96
C VAL A 138 -9.60 5.50 11.72
N VAL A 139 -10.63 6.00 11.03
CA VAL A 139 -11.82 6.59 11.65
C VAL A 139 -12.55 5.58 12.53
N ASP A 140 -12.65 4.32 12.13
CA ASP A 140 -13.25 3.26 12.97
C ASP A 140 -12.44 3.07 14.27
N LYS A 141 -11.11 3.17 14.19
CA LYS A 141 -10.20 3.02 15.34
C LYS A 141 -10.10 4.23 16.26
N ILE A 142 -10.72 5.38 15.94
CA ILE A 142 -10.74 6.54 16.84
C ILE A 142 -11.50 6.19 18.14
N PRO A 143 -10.86 6.32 19.32
CA PRO A 143 -11.50 6.08 20.61
C PRO A 143 -12.80 6.85 20.76
N ASN A 144 -13.84 6.18 21.29
CA ASN A 144 -15.11 6.81 21.55
C ASN A 144 -15.28 7.07 23.04
N HIS A 145 -15.19 8.35 23.43
CA HIS A 145 -15.42 8.83 24.80
C HIS A 145 -16.78 9.54 24.95
N ILE A 146 -17.66 9.47 23.93
CA ILE A 146 -18.95 10.13 23.93
C ILE A 146 -19.98 9.28 24.67
N LYS A 147 -20.66 9.89 25.66
CA LYS A 147 -21.83 9.28 26.31
C LYS A 147 -23.06 9.49 25.44
N ARG A 148 -23.80 8.42 25.14
CA ARG A 148 -25.14 8.55 24.56
C ARG A 148 -26.13 8.72 25.69
N VAL A 149 -26.85 9.82 25.68
CA VAL A 149 -27.80 10.17 26.74
C VAL A 149 -29.21 10.08 26.16
N THR A 150 -30.11 9.46 26.92
CA THR A 150 -31.55 9.34 26.61
C THR A 150 -32.35 10.17 27.61
N ASP A 151 -33.63 10.39 27.34
CA ASP A 151 -34.53 11.10 28.26
C ASP A 151 -34.53 10.48 29.67
N LYS A 152 -34.37 9.16 29.78
CA LYS A 152 -34.35 8.44 31.07
C LYS A 152 -33.09 8.71 31.89
N ASP A 153 -31.96 8.94 31.22
CA ASP A 153 -30.65 9.02 31.85
C ASP A 153 -30.15 10.47 32.02
N LEU A 154 -30.87 11.44 31.42
CA LEU A 154 -30.46 12.84 31.35
C LEU A 154 -30.26 13.44 32.73
N ASP A 155 -31.27 13.38 33.60
CA ASP A 155 -31.19 13.97 34.94
C ASP A 155 -30.07 13.36 35.78
N GLY A 156 -29.89 12.05 35.68
CA GLY A 156 -28.83 11.34 36.39
C GLY A 156 -27.44 11.79 35.94
N TRP A 157 -27.24 11.91 34.62
CA TRP A 157 -25.97 12.35 34.07
C TRP A 157 -25.69 13.84 34.28
N LEU A 158 -26.72 14.70 34.24
CA LEU A 158 -26.56 16.11 34.55
C LEU A 158 -26.10 16.31 36.00
N LYS A 159 -26.64 15.52 36.94
CA LYS A 159 -26.28 15.53 38.37
C LYS A 159 -24.89 14.94 38.68
N GLU A 160 -24.37 14.09 37.79
CA GLU A 160 -23.06 13.46 37.92
C GLU A 160 -21.97 14.53 37.72
N ALA A 161 -21.14 14.79 38.75
CA ALA A 161 -20.06 15.78 38.69
C ALA A 161 -20.55 17.17 38.22
N ASN A 162 -21.49 17.76 38.97
CA ASN A 162 -22.13 19.06 38.70
C ASN A 162 -21.17 20.24 38.51
N ASP A 163 -19.97 20.15 39.08
CA ASP A 163 -18.90 21.14 38.96
C ASP A 163 -18.10 21.00 37.67
N THR A 164 -18.15 19.84 37.02
CA THR A 164 -17.41 19.54 35.79
C THR A 164 -18.24 19.93 34.57
N ALA A 165 -17.64 20.72 33.69
CA ALA A 165 -18.28 21.16 32.46
C ALA A 165 -18.74 19.97 31.60
N LYS A 166 -19.89 20.14 30.94
CA LYS A 166 -20.47 19.14 30.04
C LYS A 166 -20.80 19.78 28.71
N ALA A 167 -20.73 19.01 27.64
CA ALA A 167 -21.18 19.46 26.32
C ALA A 167 -22.11 18.41 25.72
N ILE A 168 -23.19 18.84 25.09
CA ILE A 168 -24.20 17.96 24.52
C ILE A 168 -24.38 18.31 23.05
N LEU A 169 -24.10 17.36 22.17
CA LEU A 169 -24.48 17.48 20.76
C LEU A 169 -25.88 16.89 20.56
N PHE A 170 -26.82 17.75 20.21
CA PHE A 170 -28.13 17.35 19.71
C PHE A 170 -28.03 17.09 18.21
N THR A 171 -28.45 15.91 17.76
CA THR A 171 -28.36 15.51 16.35
C THR A 171 -29.44 14.52 15.95
N GLU A 172 -29.78 14.47 14.66
CA GLU A 172 -30.67 13.45 14.10
C GLU A 172 -29.95 12.11 13.91
N LYS A 173 -28.62 12.17 13.73
CA LYS A 173 -27.79 11.01 13.40
C LYS A 173 -27.62 10.09 14.61
N GLY A 174 -27.84 8.80 14.40
CA GLY A 174 -27.60 7.78 15.44
C GLY A 174 -26.11 7.44 15.62
N THR A 175 -25.30 7.69 14.60
CA THR A 175 -23.85 7.43 14.62
C THR A 175 -23.10 8.62 15.22
N THR A 176 -22.07 8.35 16.02
CA THR A 176 -21.20 9.38 16.58
C THR A 176 -20.14 9.74 15.55
N SER A 177 -20.08 11.02 15.16
CA SER A 177 -19.14 11.47 14.12
C SER A 177 -17.68 11.37 14.61
N ALA A 178 -16.74 11.21 13.68
CA ALA A 178 -15.30 11.25 13.97
C ALA A 178 -14.89 12.58 14.62
N LEU A 179 -15.50 13.68 14.16
CA LEU A 179 -15.32 15.02 14.71
C LEU A 179 -15.71 15.11 16.20
N LEU A 180 -16.89 14.59 16.57
CA LEU A 180 -17.33 14.62 17.96
C LEU A 180 -16.43 13.74 18.84
N ARG A 181 -16.03 12.56 18.34
CA ARG A 181 -15.07 11.70 19.04
C ARG A 181 -13.72 12.38 19.24
N SER A 182 -13.20 13.10 18.24
CA SER A 182 -11.92 13.80 18.39
C SER A 182 -12.02 14.97 19.38
N LEU A 183 -13.15 15.69 19.43
CA LEU A 183 -13.37 16.69 20.47
C LEU A 183 -13.42 16.05 21.86
N ALA A 184 -14.04 14.87 22.00
CA ALA A 184 -14.04 14.14 23.27
C ALA A 184 -12.64 13.76 23.74
N ILE A 185 -11.74 13.44 22.81
CA ILE A 185 -10.34 13.15 23.08
C ILE A 185 -9.62 14.42 23.59
N ASP A 186 -9.82 15.55 22.92
CA ASP A 186 -9.21 16.82 23.33
C ASP A 186 -9.63 17.26 24.72
N TYR A 187 -10.89 17.07 25.09
CA TYR A 187 -11.40 17.49 26.39
C TYR A 187 -11.56 16.34 27.38
N LEU A 188 -10.88 15.23 27.15
CA LEU A 188 -11.01 14.03 27.98
C LEU A 188 -10.68 14.35 29.44
N GLY A 189 -11.66 14.18 30.32
CA GLY A 189 -11.55 14.45 31.76
C GLY A 189 -11.74 15.91 32.17
N SER A 190 -11.81 16.86 31.23
CA SER A 190 -12.11 18.28 31.52
C SER A 190 -13.54 18.67 31.12
N ILE A 191 -14.05 18.15 30.00
CA ILE A 191 -15.44 18.30 29.58
C ILE A 191 -16.04 16.93 29.29
N SER A 192 -17.16 16.60 29.93
CA SER A 192 -17.92 15.39 29.60
C SER A 192 -18.79 15.65 28.39
N ILE A 193 -18.46 15.05 27.24
CA ILE A 193 -19.20 15.26 25.99
C ILE A 193 -20.22 14.12 25.78
N ALA A 194 -21.46 14.49 25.52
CA ALA A 194 -22.57 13.59 25.24
C ALA A 194 -23.21 13.87 23.86
N GLN A 195 -23.96 12.88 23.40
CA GLN A 195 -24.81 12.97 22.22
C GLN A 195 -26.24 12.59 22.57
N ILE A 196 -27.18 13.44 22.19
CA ILE A 196 -28.63 13.23 22.34
C ILE A 196 -29.27 13.23 20.95
N ARG A 197 -30.19 12.29 20.71
CA ARG A 197 -30.90 12.22 19.44
C ARG A 197 -32.15 13.10 19.46
N ASN A 198 -32.56 13.60 18.30
CA ASN A 198 -33.80 14.36 18.13
C ASN A 198 -35.07 13.63 18.61
N LYS A 199 -35.05 12.29 18.70
CA LYS A 199 -36.15 11.48 19.26
C LYS A 199 -36.31 11.56 20.78
N GLU A 200 -35.32 12.10 21.49
CA GLU A 200 -35.37 12.30 22.95
C GLU A 200 -36.05 13.65 23.22
N THR A 201 -37.39 13.66 23.14
CA THR A 201 -38.18 14.90 23.07
C THR A 201 -38.09 15.70 24.36
N SER A 202 -38.06 15.03 25.52
CA SER A 202 -37.95 15.73 26.81
C SER A 202 -36.62 16.48 26.92
N ALA A 203 -35.52 15.87 26.49
CA ALA A 203 -34.22 16.54 26.44
C ALA A 203 -34.22 17.72 25.44
N VAL A 204 -34.77 17.53 24.25
CA VAL A 204 -34.84 18.58 23.21
C VAL A 204 -35.64 19.79 23.69
N GLU A 205 -36.79 19.56 24.34
CA GLU A 205 -37.63 20.60 24.93
C GLU A 205 -36.94 21.31 26.10
N THR A 206 -36.31 20.54 27.01
CA THR A 206 -35.61 21.07 28.19
C THR A 206 -34.51 22.07 27.81
N PHE A 207 -33.78 21.81 26.72
CA PHE A 207 -32.71 22.69 26.22
C PHE A 207 -33.18 23.65 25.11
N GLY A 208 -34.48 23.67 24.76
CA GLY A 208 -35.03 24.57 23.75
C GLY A 208 -34.46 24.38 22.35
N ILE A 209 -34.12 23.14 21.96
CA ILE A 209 -33.43 22.86 20.69
C ILE A 209 -34.41 22.81 19.53
N THR A 210 -34.28 23.77 18.61
CA THR A 210 -35.15 23.88 17.42
C THR A 210 -34.45 23.51 16.12
N LYS A 211 -33.12 23.40 16.12
CA LYS A 211 -32.29 23.11 14.94
C LYS A 211 -31.29 22.01 15.24
N PHE A 212 -31.01 21.19 14.24
CA PHE A 212 -30.03 20.10 14.32
C PHE A 212 -29.00 20.22 13.19
N PRO A 213 -27.72 19.90 13.43
CA PRO A 213 -27.12 19.66 14.75
C PRO A 213 -26.97 20.97 15.55
N THR A 214 -27.04 20.88 16.88
CA THR A 214 -26.74 22.00 17.80
C THR A 214 -25.88 21.47 18.95
N LEU A 215 -24.80 22.16 19.27
CA LEU A 215 -23.95 21.85 20.42
C LEU A 215 -24.33 22.78 21.58
N VAL A 216 -24.53 22.23 22.77
CA VAL A 216 -24.80 22.99 23.99
C VAL A 216 -23.68 22.76 24.98
N LEU A 217 -23.19 23.81 25.61
CA LEU A 217 -22.18 23.78 26.67
C LEU A 217 -22.82 24.11 28.00
N LEU A 218 -22.55 23.27 29.00
CA LEU A 218 -22.91 23.43 30.39
C LEU A 218 -21.59 23.70 31.14
N PRO A 219 -21.29 24.96 31.52
CA PRO A 219 -20.00 25.30 32.13
C PRO A 219 -19.70 24.65 33.48
N GLY A 220 -20.67 24.00 34.11
CA GLY A 220 -20.57 23.48 35.47
C GLY A 220 -20.83 24.56 36.53
N GLY A 221 -21.28 24.13 37.71
CA GLY A 221 -21.82 25.01 38.74
C GLY A 221 -23.19 25.59 38.35
N ALA A 222 -23.71 26.56 39.10
CA ALA A 222 -25.01 27.19 38.86
C ALA A 222 -25.06 28.09 37.60
N LYS A 223 -24.20 27.85 36.60
CA LYS A 223 -24.11 28.62 35.36
C LYS A 223 -25.07 28.08 34.31
N GLU A 224 -25.66 28.99 33.54
CA GLU A 224 -26.61 28.66 32.49
C GLU A 224 -25.98 27.94 31.29
N ALA A 225 -26.81 27.22 30.54
CA ALA A 225 -26.44 26.53 29.32
C ALA A 225 -26.18 27.53 28.17
N ILE A 226 -25.14 27.29 27.38
CA ILE A 226 -24.75 28.12 26.24
C ILE A 226 -24.88 27.31 24.96
N SER A 227 -25.71 27.77 24.03
CA SER A 227 -25.90 27.11 22.73
C SER A 227 -24.91 27.61 21.68
N TYR A 228 -24.32 26.69 20.92
CA TYR A 228 -23.41 26.96 19.82
C TYR A 228 -24.12 26.83 18.48
N GLY A 229 -24.24 27.97 17.79
CA GLY A 229 -24.81 28.06 16.45
C GLY A 229 -23.79 28.22 15.32
N GLY A 230 -22.49 28.02 15.61
CA GLY A 230 -21.42 28.17 14.63
C GLY A 230 -21.22 26.96 13.72
N GLU A 231 -20.13 26.97 12.95
CA GLU A 231 -19.79 25.89 12.03
C GLU A 231 -19.43 24.59 12.75
N MET A 232 -19.98 23.46 12.30
CA MET A 232 -19.70 22.12 12.83
C MET A 232 -18.36 21.58 12.30
N LYS A 233 -17.28 22.31 12.60
CA LYS A 233 -15.89 21.98 12.27
C LYS A 233 -15.05 21.94 13.54
N LYS A 234 -13.92 21.23 13.48
CA LYS A 234 -13.04 20.98 14.63
C LYS A 234 -12.61 22.25 15.35
N GLN A 235 -12.02 23.18 14.63
CA GLN A 235 -11.45 24.39 15.22
C GLN A 235 -12.52 25.30 15.84
N PRO A 236 -13.60 25.71 15.13
CA PRO A 236 -14.65 26.54 15.73
C PRO A 236 -15.33 25.91 16.96
N MET A 237 -15.59 24.60 16.94
CA MET A 237 -16.17 23.89 18.08
C MET A 237 -15.20 23.82 19.26
N SER A 238 -13.90 23.61 19.01
CA SER A 238 -12.88 23.62 20.06
C SER A 238 -12.70 25.02 20.66
N GLU A 239 -12.68 26.07 19.84
CA GLU A 239 -12.65 27.46 20.33
C GLU A 239 -13.84 27.76 21.23
N PHE A 240 -15.04 27.33 20.85
CA PHE A 240 -16.24 27.46 21.69
C PHE A 240 -16.12 26.72 23.03
N LEU A 241 -15.66 25.47 23.02
CA LEU A 241 -15.46 24.69 24.25
C LEU A 241 -14.30 25.24 25.11
N SER A 242 -13.34 25.95 24.48
CA SER A 242 -12.16 26.50 25.16
C SER A 242 -12.48 27.56 26.21
N GLN A 243 -13.71 28.11 26.17
CA GLN A 243 -14.23 29.06 27.14
C GLN A 243 -14.30 28.51 28.57
N VAL A 244 -14.40 27.18 28.73
CA VAL A 244 -14.54 26.54 30.05
C VAL A 244 -13.34 25.67 30.42
N ALA A 245 -12.65 25.09 29.45
CA ALA A 245 -11.45 24.30 29.65
C ALA A 245 -10.57 24.36 28.40
N LYS A 246 -9.25 24.36 28.53
CA LYS A 246 -8.37 24.26 27.35
C LYS A 246 -8.34 22.82 26.82
N PRO A 247 -8.18 22.61 25.49
CA PRO A 247 -7.85 21.30 24.95
C PRO A 247 -6.65 20.71 25.68
N ASN A 248 -6.72 19.42 25.97
CA ASN A 248 -5.62 18.69 26.57
C ASN A 248 -4.42 18.70 25.61
N PRO A 249 -3.22 18.94 26.12
CA PRO A 249 -2.00 18.75 25.33
C PRO A 249 -1.86 17.30 24.87
N ASP A 250 -1.28 17.11 23.69
CA ASP A 250 -1.04 15.80 23.09
C ASP A 250 0.44 15.63 22.69
N PRO A 251 1.18 14.66 23.24
CA PRO A 251 0.74 13.71 24.26
C PRO A 251 0.45 14.40 25.60
N ALA A 252 -0.39 13.80 26.44
CA ALA A 252 -0.62 14.31 27.78
C ALA A 252 0.72 14.41 28.55
N PRO A 253 0.98 15.50 29.30
CA PRO A 253 2.21 15.65 30.06
C PRO A 253 2.35 14.47 31.00
N THR A 254 3.51 13.82 30.94
CA THR A 254 3.85 12.79 31.92
C THR A 254 3.73 13.43 33.29
N LYS A 255 2.80 12.95 34.13
CA LYS A 255 2.75 13.33 35.55
C LYS A 255 4.10 12.94 36.15
N SER A 256 5.04 13.88 36.19
CA SER A 256 6.29 13.72 36.89
C SER A 256 5.94 13.46 38.35
N LYS A 257 6.47 12.38 38.91
CA LYS A 257 6.46 12.17 40.36
C LYS A 257 6.94 13.46 41.02
N LYS A 258 6.13 14.03 41.91
CA LYS A 258 6.50 15.13 42.81
C LYS A 258 7.88 14.81 43.45
N SER A 259 8.93 15.48 43.02
CA SER A 259 10.12 15.70 43.84
C SER A 259 10.01 17.07 44.49
N LYS A 260 10.03 17.06 45.83
CA LYS A 260 10.06 18.23 46.70
C LYS A 260 11.18 19.20 46.30
N LYS A 261 10.79 20.46 46.07
CA LYS A 261 11.42 21.71 46.52
C LYS A 261 12.86 21.59 47.09
N SER A 262 13.82 22.18 46.37
CA SER A 262 14.85 23.02 47.00
C SER A 262 15.22 24.16 46.05
N SER A 263 14.83 25.35 46.46
CA SER A 263 15.28 26.64 45.98
C SER A 263 16.78 26.82 46.17
N LYS A 264 17.50 27.36 45.17
CA LYS A 264 18.26 28.61 45.32
C LYS A 264 18.70 29.14 43.96
N SER A 265 18.41 30.42 43.74
CA SER A 265 18.97 31.29 42.71
C SER A 265 20.51 31.32 42.76
N THR A 266 21.18 31.66 41.66
CA THR A 266 21.70 33.02 41.42
C THR A 266 22.28 33.13 39.99
N THR A 267 22.00 34.30 39.43
CA THR A 267 22.38 34.96 38.18
C THR A 267 23.88 34.93 37.82
N SER A 268 24.15 34.98 36.51
CA SER A 268 24.98 36.00 35.84
C SER A 268 26.20 35.52 35.02
N THR A 269 26.22 36.01 33.77
CA THR A 269 27.34 36.56 32.97
C THR A 269 28.29 35.63 32.18
N THR A 270 28.06 35.63 30.87
CA THR A 270 28.96 35.93 29.74
C THR A 270 30.47 36.11 29.99
N SER A 271 31.32 35.34 29.28
CA SER A 271 32.43 35.87 28.44
C SER A 271 33.20 34.76 27.71
N THR A 272 33.28 34.88 26.37
CA THR A 272 34.42 34.68 25.45
C THR A 272 35.82 34.61 26.11
N THR A 273 36.86 33.88 25.66
CA THR A 273 37.51 33.86 24.32
C THR A 273 38.74 32.89 24.32
N SER A 274 39.11 32.39 23.12
CA SER A 274 40.48 32.04 22.62
C SER A 274 41.24 30.81 23.18
N LYS A 275 41.65 29.81 22.35
CA LYS A 275 42.85 29.72 21.44
C LYS A 275 44.18 29.82 22.20
N ASP A 276 45.09 28.84 22.19
CA ASP A 276 46.06 28.41 21.14
C ASP A 276 46.89 27.27 21.83
N ASP A 277 47.18 26.09 21.26
CA ASP A 277 48.26 25.71 20.31
C ASP A 277 49.40 24.88 20.94
N GLY A 278 50.00 24.03 20.11
CA GLY A 278 51.28 23.35 20.31
C GLY A 278 51.21 21.87 20.73
N ASP A 279 51.77 20.85 20.08
CA ASP A 279 52.51 20.56 18.83
C ASP A 279 53.39 19.32 19.16
N ALA A 280 53.95 18.69 18.11
CA ALA A 280 55.05 17.73 18.06
C ALA A 280 54.64 16.25 18.07
N THR A 281 54.39 15.60 16.92
CA THR A 281 55.28 15.31 15.77
C THR A 281 56.26 14.17 16.07
N THR A 282 56.21 13.11 15.25
CA THR A 282 57.33 12.52 14.45
C THR A 282 56.95 11.07 14.08
N THR A 283 56.48 10.78 12.85
CA THR A 283 57.27 10.46 11.63
C THR A 283 57.91 9.06 11.75
N SER A 284 57.96 8.15 10.79
CA SER A 284 57.42 7.91 9.44
C SER A 284 57.95 6.52 9.05
N GLN A 285 57.36 5.86 8.06
CA GLN A 285 58.07 5.60 6.80
C GLN A 285 57.19 4.79 5.84
N ALA A 286 56.90 5.44 4.72
CA ALA A 286 56.55 4.86 3.45
C ALA A 286 57.82 4.56 2.65
N ALA A 287 57.75 3.61 1.72
CA ALA A 287 58.26 3.73 0.35
C ALA A 287 57.72 2.52 -0.46
N GLU A 288 56.82 2.69 -1.43
CA GLU A 288 56.96 3.22 -2.80
C GLU A 288 57.39 2.17 -3.85
N SER A 289 56.52 1.96 -4.85
CA SER A 289 56.88 1.71 -6.25
C SER A 289 55.66 1.94 -7.16
N SER A 290 55.54 3.19 -7.64
CA SER A 290 55.28 3.66 -9.02
C SER A 290 54.52 2.78 -10.05
N GLU A 291 53.25 3.20 -10.35
CA GLU A 291 52.66 3.73 -11.62
C GLU A 291 53.01 3.19 -13.04
N PRO A 292 52.22 3.44 -14.13
CA PRO A 292 50.90 4.14 -14.27
C PRO A 292 49.86 3.54 -15.28
N SER A 293 48.63 4.13 -15.27
CA SER A 293 47.65 4.32 -16.38
C SER A 293 46.93 3.10 -17.00
N SER A 294 45.64 3.09 -17.36
CA SER A 294 44.58 4.09 -17.46
C SER A 294 43.18 3.43 -17.65
N THR A 295 42.15 4.11 -17.13
CA THR A 295 40.78 4.27 -17.68
C THR A 295 39.76 3.10 -17.80
N ALA A 296 38.56 3.43 -17.27
CA ALA A 296 37.20 2.97 -17.61
C ALA A 296 36.62 1.77 -16.84
N ALA A 297 36.02 2.06 -15.68
CA ALA A 297 35.05 1.20 -15.02
C ALA A 297 33.69 1.29 -15.73
N SER A 298 33.15 0.14 -16.15
CA SER A 298 31.79 -0.03 -16.67
C SER A 298 30.88 -0.60 -15.58
N SER A 299 29.69 -0.02 -15.46
CA SER A 299 28.62 -0.36 -14.52
C SER A 299 27.99 -1.74 -14.80
N ALA A 300 27.75 -2.56 -13.77
CA ALA A 300 27.00 -3.83 -13.91
C ALA A 300 25.84 -3.93 -12.90
N THR A 301 24.61 -3.82 -13.41
CA THR A 301 23.32 -4.11 -12.75
C THR A 301 23.07 -5.63 -12.70
N PRO A 302 22.41 -6.21 -11.68
CA PRO A 302 22.05 -7.63 -11.70
C PRO A 302 20.97 -7.92 -12.77
N LYS A 303 21.25 -8.83 -13.70
CA LYS A 303 20.36 -9.26 -14.80
C LYS A 303 19.13 -10.04 -14.29
N ALA A 304 17.93 -9.64 -14.72
CA ALA A 304 16.70 -10.39 -14.51
C ALA A 304 16.75 -11.79 -15.15
N ARG A 305 16.07 -12.78 -14.56
CA ARG A 305 15.98 -14.14 -15.14
C ARG A 305 15.12 -14.13 -16.41
N PRO A 306 15.56 -14.77 -17.52
CA PRO A 306 14.80 -14.82 -18.76
C PRO A 306 13.48 -15.60 -18.58
N LEU A 307 12.49 -15.28 -19.41
CA LEU A 307 11.21 -16.00 -19.43
C LEU A 307 11.41 -17.47 -19.82
N PRO A 308 10.68 -18.40 -19.19
CA PRO A 308 10.61 -19.79 -19.66
C PRO A 308 10.05 -19.84 -21.08
N VAL A 309 10.74 -20.54 -21.97
CA VAL A 309 10.31 -20.75 -23.36
C VAL A 309 9.57 -22.07 -23.46
N LEU A 310 8.39 -22.10 -24.09
CA LEU A 310 7.72 -23.37 -24.44
C LEU A 310 8.04 -23.70 -25.90
N PHE A 311 8.78 -24.79 -26.11
CA PHE A 311 9.26 -25.21 -27.43
C PHE A 311 8.41 -26.31 -28.09
N SER A 312 7.25 -26.66 -27.51
CA SER A 312 6.38 -27.69 -28.07
C SER A 312 4.90 -27.41 -27.80
N ASP A 313 4.06 -27.86 -28.74
CA ASP A 313 2.60 -27.76 -28.67
C ASP A 313 2.04 -28.41 -27.39
N SER A 314 2.55 -29.60 -27.01
CA SER A 314 2.15 -30.29 -25.78
C SER A 314 2.39 -29.44 -24.52
N LYS A 315 3.54 -28.77 -24.42
CA LYS A 315 3.86 -27.93 -23.25
C LYS A 315 3.00 -26.66 -23.22
N LEU A 316 2.67 -26.10 -24.37
CA LEU A 316 1.75 -24.97 -24.47
C LEU A 316 0.34 -25.36 -23.99
N ARG A 317 -0.14 -26.53 -24.41
CA ARG A 317 -1.44 -27.06 -23.99
C ARG A 317 -1.51 -27.27 -22.49
N GLU A 318 -0.52 -27.96 -21.93
CA GLU A 318 -0.44 -28.24 -20.49
C GLU A 318 -0.34 -26.95 -19.67
N ALA A 319 0.56 -26.03 -20.06
CA ALA A 319 0.86 -24.85 -19.27
C ALA A 319 -0.23 -23.79 -19.29
N CYS A 320 -0.92 -23.60 -20.42
CA CYS A 320 -1.82 -22.45 -20.61
C CYS A 320 -3.16 -22.73 -21.30
N LEU A 321 -3.33 -23.85 -22.02
CA LEU A 321 -4.56 -24.15 -22.74
C LEU A 321 -5.36 -25.34 -22.18
N ALA A 322 -5.02 -25.87 -21.00
CA ALA A 322 -5.82 -26.90 -20.36
C ALA A 322 -7.10 -26.32 -19.71
N PRO A 323 -8.24 -27.05 -19.69
CA PRO A 323 -9.54 -26.52 -19.25
C PRO A 323 -9.57 -25.86 -17.86
N LYS A 324 -8.72 -26.32 -16.94
CA LYS A 324 -8.66 -25.82 -15.56
C LYS A 324 -7.62 -24.71 -15.35
N THR A 325 -6.87 -24.35 -16.38
CA THR A 325 -5.76 -23.41 -16.27
C THR A 325 -6.25 -21.98 -16.08
N GLY A 326 -5.62 -21.29 -15.13
CA GLY A 326 -5.89 -19.88 -14.82
C GLY A 326 -5.36 -18.94 -15.89
N THR A 327 -5.12 -17.69 -15.50
CA THR A 327 -4.55 -16.72 -16.44
C THR A 327 -3.11 -17.12 -16.79
N CYS A 328 -2.70 -16.89 -18.04
CA CYS A 328 -1.33 -16.97 -18.54
C CYS A 328 -1.01 -15.70 -19.35
N VAL A 329 0.25 -15.28 -19.38
CA VAL A 329 0.76 -14.30 -20.36
C VAL A 329 1.72 -14.99 -21.31
N LEU A 330 1.50 -14.81 -22.61
CA LEU A 330 2.28 -15.39 -23.68
C LEU A 330 2.90 -14.27 -24.53
N ALA A 331 4.22 -14.31 -24.69
CA ALA A 331 4.95 -13.51 -25.67
C ALA A 331 5.26 -14.39 -26.88
N ILE A 332 4.51 -14.21 -27.95
CA ILE A 332 4.69 -14.93 -29.21
C ILE A 332 5.70 -14.16 -30.05
N VAL A 333 6.81 -14.80 -30.38
CA VAL A 333 7.95 -14.18 -31.06
C VAL A 333 8.17 -14.85 -32.41
N THR A 334 8.25 -14.03 -33.45
CA THR A 334 8.61 -14.48 -34.78
C THR A 334 10.12 -14.55 -34.88
N MET A 335 10.66 -15.75 -35.14
CA MET A 335 12.09 -15.97 -35.33
C MET A 335 12.40 -15.94 -36.83
N PRO A 336 13.51 -15.32 -37.27
CA PRO A 336 13.85 -15.26 -38.69
C PRO A 336 14.08 -16.67 -39.27
N GLU A 337 13.59 -16.93 -40.49
CA GLU A 337 13.60 -18.24 -41.17
C GLU A 337 15.01 -18.84 -41.42
N LYS A 338 16.08 -18.06 -41.25
CA LYS A 338 17.48 -18.51 -41.32
C LYS A 338 18.23 -18.11 -40.06
N PRO A 339 18.40 -19.02 -39.08
CA PRO A 339 19.20 -18.74 -37.90
C PRO A 339 20.69 -18.72 -38.29
N SER A 340 21.28 -17.54 -38.47
CA SER A 340 22.72 -17.36 -38.34
C SER A 340 23.05 -17.14 -36.86
N PRO A 341 24.24 -17.55 -36.37
CA PRO A 341 24.66 -17.29 -34.99
C PRO A 341 24.67 -15.79 -34.61
N ASP A 342 24.58 -14.89 -35.61
CA ASP A 342 24.54 -13.44 -35.44
C ASP A 342 23.13 -12.82 -35.64
N SER A 343 22.08 -13.63 -35.78
CA SER A 343 20.71 -13.12 -35.96
C SER A 343 20.14 -12.63 -34.62
N VAL A 344 20.35 -11.34 -34.34
CA VAL A 344 19.86 -10.66 -33.14
C VAL A 344 18.35 -10.40 -33.28
N PRO A 345 17.52 -10.74 -32.26
CA PRO A 345 16.10 -10.39 -32.27
C PRO A 345 15.90 -8.87 -32.43
N SER A 346 14.82 -8.44 -33.07
CA SER A 346 14.55 -7.02 -33.26
C SER A 346 14.46 -6.28 -31.91
N ALA A 347 14.79 -4.98 -31.90
CA ALA A 347 14.77 -4.18 -30.68
C ALA A 347 13.42 -4.25 -29.91
N PRO A 348 12.25 -4.24 -30.58
CA PRO A 348 10.96 -4.45 -29.91
C PRO A 348 10.83 -5.80 -29.22
N VAL A 349 11.34 -6.88 -29.84
CA VAL A 349 11.35 -8.24 -29.24
C VAL A 349 12.21 -8.27 -27.99
N LEU A 350 13.42 -7.70 -28.06
CA LEU A 350 14.33 -7.64 -26.90
C LEU A 350 13.74 -6.83 -25.75
N GLN A 351 13.11 -5.69 -26.06
CA GLN A 351 12.46 -4.85 -25.06
C GLN A 351 11.25 -5.56 -24.44
N ALA A 352 10.38 -6.18 -25.25
CA ALA A 352 9.23 -6.94 -24.79
C ALA A 352 9.61 -8.09 -23.86
N LEU A 353 10.54 -8.95 -24.30
CA LEU A 353 11.00 -10.08 -23.51
C LEU A 353 11.74 -9.64 -22.25
N GLY A 354 12.58 -8.59 -22.35
CA GLY A 354 13.30 -8.01 -21.21
C GLY A 354 12.33 -7.45 -20.16
N SER A 355 11.36 -6.66 -20.59
CA SER A 355 10.35 -6.08 -19.70
C SER A 355 9.51 -7.15 -19.02
N LEU A 356 9.02 -8.14 -19.76
CA LEU A 356 8.24 -9.25 -19.17
C LEU A 356 9.09 -10.13 -18.25
N ALA A 357 10.35 -10.38 -18.60
CA ALA A 357 11.30 -11.11 -17.74
C ALA A 357 11.55 -10.36 -16.43
N GLU A 358 11.74 -9.05 -16.49
CA GLU A 358 11.92 -8.22 -15.31
C GLU A 358 10.67 -8.19 -14.43
N ILE A 359 9.48 -8.06 -15.03
CA ILE A 359 8.20 -8.12 -14.29
C ILE A 359 8.03 -9.49 -13.63
N SER A 360 8.22 -10.58 -14.39
CA SER A 360 8.15 -11.95 -13.86
C SER A 360 9.15 -12.17 -12.71
N HIS A 361 10.39 -11.74 -12.90
CA HIS A 361 11.44 -11.86 -11.90
C HIS A 361 11.14 -11.04 -10.64
N LYS A 362 10.69 -9.80 -10.80
CA LYS A 362 10.25 -8.90 -9.73
C LYS A 362 9.14 -9.54 -8.90
N HIS A 363 8.17 -10.20 -9.53
CA HIS A 363 7.11 -10.92 -8.83
C HIS A 363 7.56 -12.21 -8.15
N SER A 364 8.46 -12.98 -8.80
CA SER A 364 9.06 -14.19 -8.24
C SER A 364 9.86 -13.90 -6.97
N LEU A 365 10.70 -12.86 -6.97
CA LEU A 365 11.48 -12.43 -5.79
C LEU A 365 10.58 -11.99 -4.61
N ARG A 366 9.38 -11.47 -4.91
CA ARG A 366 8.41 -10.98 -3.92
C ARG A 366 7.50 -12.08 -3.35
N LYS A 367 7.71 -13.35 -3.71
CA LYS A 367 6.81 -14.49 -3.41
C LYS A 367 5.34 -14.22 -3.76
N GLY A 368 5.08 -13.32 -4.72
CA GLY A 368 3.74 -12.99 -5.15
C GLY A 368 3.22 -14.05 -6.12
N HIS A 369 2.01 -14.56 -5.89
CA HIS A 369 1.37 -15.49 -6.82
C HIS A 369 0.84 -14.72 -8.03
N LEU A 370 1.71 -14.47 -9.02
CA LEU A 370 1.30 -13.96 -10.33
C LEU A 370 1.07 -15.15 -11.27
N PHE A 371 0.22 -14.96 -12.27
CA PHE A 371 0.08 -15.94 -13.35
C PHE A 371 1.42 -16.10 -14.12
N PRO A 372 1.69 -17.30 -14.66
CA PRO A 372 2.97 -17.58 -15.32
C PRO A 372 3.09 -16.86 -16.66
N PHE A 373 4.33 -16.51 -17.01
CA PHE A 373 4.68 -15.83 -18.26
C PHE A 373 5.55 -16.76 -19.08
N TYR A 374 5.27 -16.88 -20.37
CA TYR A 374 6.02 -17.73 -21.29
C TYR A 374 6.36 -17.00 -22.57
N SER A 375 7.49 -17.33 -23.17
CA SER A 375 7.78 -17.00 -24.57
C SER A 375 7.55 -18.21 -25.47
N LEU A 376 7.04 -17.96 -26.66
CA LEU A 376 6.67 -18.98 -27.64
C LEU A 376 7.24 -18.62 -29.02
N PRO A 377 7.86 -19.55 -29.74
CA PRO A 377 8.17 -19.34 -31.14
C PRO A 377 6.90 -19.45 -31.99
N ASP A 378 6.75 -18.58 -32.99
CA ASP A 378 5.61 -18.61 -33.92
C ASP A 378 5.58 -19.84 -34.85
N SER A 379 6.67 -20.63 -34.85
CA SER A 379 6.76 -21.88 -35.62
C SER A 379 5.94 -23.03 -35.05
N LEU A 380 5.39 -22.91 -33.84
CA LEU A 380 4.54 -23.94 -33.24
C LEU A 380 3.17 -23.99 -33.92
N LYS A 381 2.68 -25.21 -34.21
CA LYS A 381 1.42 -25.43 -34.92
C LYS A 381 0.23 -24.86 -34.15
N ASP A 382 0.21 -25.03 -32.84
CA ASP A 382 -0.84 -24.50 -31.98
C ASP A 382 -0.78 -22.98 -31.87
N VAL A 383 0.41 -22.37 -31.97
CA VAL A 383 0.55 -20.91 -32.00
C VAL A 383 -0.01 -20.35 -33.30
N GLY A 384 0.28 -20.97 -34.45
CA GLY A 384 -0.33 -20.58 -35.73
C GLY A 384 -1.86 -20.70 -35.72
N THR A 385 -2.38 -21.77 -35.11
CA THR A 385 -3.84 -21.97 -34.91
C THR A 385 -4.42 -20.91 -33.98
N LEU A 386 -3.74 -20.62 -32.86
CA LEU A 386 -4.12 -19.61 -31.88
C LEU A 386 -4.15 -18.22 -32.51
N LYS A 387 -3.09 -17.80 -33.20
CA LYS A 387 -3.04 -16.52 -33.93
C LYS A 387 -4.21 -16.40 -34.90
N SER A 388 -4.49 -17.45 -35.67
CA SER A 388 -5.61 -17.46 -36.61
C SER A 388 -6.97 -17.31 -35.92
N LYS A 389 -7.21 -18.02 -34.81
CA LYS A 389 -8.47 -17.96 -34.05
C LYS A 389 -8.67 -16.61 -33.36
N LEU A 390 -7.59 -16.01 -32.86
CA LEU A 390 -7.61 -14.72 -32.16
C LEU A 390 -7.57 -13.51 -33.11
N GLY A 391 -7.43 -13.72 -34.42
CA GLY A 391 -7.34 -12.66 -35.42
C GLY A 391 -6.03 -11.85 -35.32
N LEU A 392 -4.95 -12.47 -34.86
CA LEU A 392 -3.64 -11.83 -34.76
C LEU A 392 -2.96 -11.81 -36.15
N LYS A 393 -2.27 -10.71 -36.44
CA LYS A 393 -1.51 -10.56 -37.69
C LYS A 393 -0.29 -11.48 -37.66
N ARG A 394 0.03 -12.12 -38.80
CA ARG A 394 1.20 -13.02 -38.92
C ARG A 394 2.52 -12.27 -39.10
N ASP A 395 2.46 -11.02 -39.54
CA ASP A 395 3.63 -10.20 -39.88
C ASP A 395 3.98 -9.21 -38.75
N VAL A 396 4.08 -9.73 -37.52
CA VAL A 396 4.44 -8.94 -36.34
C VAL A 396 5.57 -9.67 -35.62
N ASP A 397 6.63 -8.95 -35.29
CA ASP A 397 7.82 -9.51 -34.64
C ASP A 397 7.51 -10.08 -33.25
N VAL A 398 6.61 -9.42 -32.50
CA VAL A 398 6.19 -9.84 -31.17
C VAL A 398 4.72 -9.53 -30.92
N ASP A 399 3.98 -10.52 -30.41
CA ASP A 399 2.62 -10.36 -29.90
C ASP A 399 2.56 -10.79 -28.44
N ILE A 400 2.07 -9.90 -27.56
CA ILE A 400 1.86 -10.22 -26.15
C ILE A 400 0.36 -10.38 -25.92
N ILE A 401 -0.04 -11.56 -25.44
CA ILE A 401 -1.42 -11.88 -25.12
C ILE A 401 -1.55 -12.42 -23.70
N ALA A 402 -2.70 -12.16 -23.09
CA ALA A 402 -3.12 -12.78 -21.85
C ALA A 402 -4.38 -13.60 -22.11
N LEU A 403 -4.43 -14.83 -21.62
CA LEU A 403 -5.60 -15.69 -21.77
C LEU A 403 -5.88 -16.46 -20.48
N ASN A 404 -7.12 -16.88 -20.29
CA ASN A 404 -7.54 -17.70 -19.16
C ASN A 404 -8.47 -18.80 -19.68
N ALA A 405 -7.95 -20.03 -19.72
CA ALA A 405 -8.69 -21.18 -20.24
C ALA A 405 -9.93 -21.48 -19.39
N LYS A 406 -9.79 -21.47 -18.06
CA LYS A 406 -10.89 -21.74 -17.11
C LYS A 406 -12.06 -20.74 -17.21
N ARG A 407 -11.76 -19.47 -17.45
CA ARG A 407 -12.76 -18.39 -17.52
C ARG A 407 -13.10 -17.97 -18.96
N GLY A 408 -12.53 -18.63 -19.96
CA GLY A 408 -12.85 -18.45 -21.38
C GLY A 408 -12.64 -17.03 -21.91
N TRP A 409 -11.59 -16.32 -21.49
CA TRP A 409 -11.31 -14.97 -21.98
C TRP A 409 -9.85 -14.79 -22.42
N TRP A 410 -9.63 -13.82 -23.32
CA TRP A 410 -8.30 -13.37 -23.73
C TRP A 410 -8.23 -11.85 -23.96
N ARG A 411 -7.01 -11.32 -24.01
CA ARG A 411 -6.67 -9.91 -24.27
C ARG A 411 -5.32 -9.82 -24.98
N ARG A 412 -5.18 -8.86 -25.88
CA ARG A 412 -3.91 -8.48 -26.50
C ARG A 412 -3.35 -7.23 -25.81
N TYR A 413 -2.03 -7.15 -25.67
CA TYR A 413 -1.37 -5.90 -25.34
C TYR A 413 -1.37 -4.98 -26.57
N ASP A 414 -1.70 -3.71 -26.37
CA ASP A 414 -1.64 -2.70 -27.42
C ASP A 414 -0.40 -1.84 -27.22
N ALA A 415 0.58 -2.01 -28.09
CA ALA A 415 1.84 -1.27 -28.05
C ALA A 415 1.73 0.13 -28.67
N GLY A 416 0.59 0.47 -29.28
CA GLY A 416 0.40 1.70 -30.04
C GLY A 416 1.24 1.77 -31.32
N GLU A 417 1.22 2.91 -32.01
CA GLU A 417 1.99 3.15 -33.24
C GLU A 417 3.50 3.17 -32.98
N ASP A 418 3.91 3.56 -31.77
CA ASP A 418 5.32 3.65 -31.35
C ASP A 418 5.94 2.31 -30.92
N GLY A 419 5.14 1.23 -30.85
CA GLY A 419 5.64 -0.09 -30.43
C GLY A 419 6.23 -0.09 -29.01
N ASP A 420 5.58 0.58 -28.06
CA ASP A 420 6.11 0.78 -26.71
C ASP A 420 5.95 -0.47 -25.85
N TYR A 421 7.05 -1.18 -25.63
CA TYR A 421 7.16 -2.33 -24.74
C TYR A 421 7.92 -2.00 -23.44
N SER A 422 7.89 -0.75 -23.00
CA SER A 422 8.49 -0.34 -21.73
C SER A 422 7.89 -1.10 -20.54
N ILE A 423 8.72 -1.33 -19.52
CA ILE A 423 8.33 -2.00 -18.29
C ILE A 423 7.08 -1.34 -17.68
N ALA A 424 7.01 -0.01 -17.68
CA ALA A 424 5.90 0.73 -17.09
C ALA A 424 4.55 0.42 -17.74
N LYS A 425 4.47 0.40 -19.09
CA LYS A 425 3.22 0.11 -19.79
C LYS A 425 2.83 -1.37 -19.69
N LEU A 426 3.80 -2.28 -19.84
CA LEU A 426 3.55 -3.71 -19.72
C LEU A 426 3.14 -4.10 -18.28
N GLU A 427 3.79 -3.53 -17.26
CA GLU A 427 3.45 -3.76 -15.85
C GLU A 427 2.05 -3.21 -15.55
N ALA A 428 1.69 -2.02 -16.04
CA ALA A 428 0.34 -1.47 -15.89
C ALA A 428 -0.73 -2.36 -16.57
N TRP A 429 -0.46 -2.89 -17.76
CA TRP A 429 -1.37 -3.81 -18.45
C TRP A 429 -1.52 -5.14 -17.71
N ILE A 430 -0.42 -5.70 -17.19
CA ILE A 430 -0.42 -6.91 -16.34
C ILE A 430 -1.18 -6.67 -15.04
N ASP A 431 -1.00 -5.52 -14.41
CA ASP A 431 -1.73 -5.14 -13.20
C ASP A 431 -3.23 -4.99 -13.45
N ALA A 432 -3.63 -4.38 -14.57
CA ALA A 432 -5.04 -4.32 -14.97
C ALA A 432 -5.65 -5.72 -15.13
N ILE A 433 -4.90 -6.67 -15.71
CA ILE A 433 -5.34 -8.08 -15.80
C ILE A 433 -5.50 -8.69 -14.40
N ARG A 434 -4.54 -8.44 -13.49
CA ARG A 434 -4.58 -8.93 -12.11
C ARG A 434 -5.76 -8.38 -11.31
N LEU A 435 -6.08 -7.10 -11.49
CA LEU A 435 -7.21 -6.42 -10.84
C LEU A 435 -8.55 -6.71 -11.52
N GLY A 436 -8.53 -7.39 -12.67
CA GLY A 436 -9.72 -7.76 -13.43
C GLY A 436 -10.33 -6.61 -14.24
N GLU A 437 -9.57 -5.52 -14.44
CA GLU A 437 -9.96 -4.28 -15.09
C GLU A 437 -9.78 -4.34 -16.62
N GLY A 438 -10.61 -3.60 -17.35
CA GLY A 438 -10.55 -3.46 -18.81
C GLY A 438 -11.27 -4.57 -19.60
N THR A 439 -11.37 -4.35 -20.92
CA THR A 439 -12.18 -5.18 -21.83
C THR A 439 -11.58 -6.57 -22.03
N LYS A 440 -12.40 -7.62 -21.81
CA LYS A 440 -12.03 -9.03 -22.00
C LYS A 440 -12.77 -9.58 -23.21
N ASN A 441 -12.04 -10.17 -24.16
CA ASN A 441 -12.63 -10.83 -25.32
C ASN A 441 -12.95 -12.28 -24.97
N LYS A 442 -14.07 -12.81 -25.49
CA LYS A 442 -14.40 -14.24 -25.35
C LYS A 442 -13.36 -15.08 -26.10
N LEU A 443 -12.88 -16.14 -25.46
CA LEU A 443 -11.96 -17.09 -26.10
C LEU A 443 -12.74 -17.92 -27.14
N PRO A 444 -12.27 -18.02 -28.40
CA PRO A 444 -12.96 -18.81 -29.43
C PRO A 444 -13.05 -20.30 -29.10
N GLU A 445 -14.11 -20.96 -29.57
CA GLU A 445 -14.33 -22.39 -29.34
C GLU A 445 -13.23 -23.27 -29.98
N GLY A 446 -12.88 -24.36 -29.30
CA GLY A 446 -11.77 -25.25 -29.66
C GLY A 446 -10.36 -24.65 -29.50
N THR A 447 -10.20 -23.54 -28.75
CA THR A 447 -8.87 -23.02 -28.37
C THR A 447 -8.28 -23.79 -27.19
N VAL A 448 -9.14 -24.35 -26.35
CA VAL A 448 -8.84 -25.26 -25.24
C VAL A 448 -9.32 -26.64 -25.70
N PRO A 449 -8.50 -27.71 -25.59
CA PRO A 449 -8.96 -29.07 -25.88
C PRO A 449 -10.05 -29.49 -24.89
N ASP A 450 -11.12 -30.14 -25.35
CA ASP A 450 -12.17 -30.66 -24.47
C ASP A 450 -11.64 -31.78 -23.57
N GLU A 451 -12.18 -31.91 -22.35
CA GLU A 451 -11.66 -32.70 -21.22
C GLU A 451 -11.73 -34.25 -21.42
N GLN A 452 -11.81 -34.74 -22.66
CA GLN A 452 -11.82 -36.16 -22.99
C GLN A 452 -10.66 -36.51 -23.94
N GLU A 453 -9.45 -36.58 -23.40
CA GLU A 453 -8.37 -37.42 -23.94
C GLU A 453 -7.30 -37.57 -22.84
N GLU A 454 -7.60 -38.40 -21.83
CA GLU A 454 -6.56 -39.01 -21.01
C GLU A 454 -5.70 -39.91 -21.92
N VAL A 455 -4.50 -39.45 -22.25
CA VAL A 455 -3.45 -40.31 -22.79
C VAL A 455 -2.96 -41.17 -21.64
N LYS A 456 -3.37 -42.45 -21.62
CA LYS A 456 -2.81 -43.49 -20.76
C LYS A 456 -1.33 -43.67 -21.06
N GLU A 457 -0.49 -43.54 -20.03
CA GLU A 457 0.89 -44.00 -20.02
C GLU A 457 0.93 -45.56 -20.06
N PRO A 458 1.90 -46.21 -20.73
CA PRO A 458 1.78 -47.63 -21.05
C PRO A 458 2.13 -48.50 -19.83
N GLU A 459 1.11 -49.10 -19.22
CA GLU A 459 1.31 -50.19 -18.27
C GLU A 459 1.73 -51.47 -19.00
N LYS A 460 2.73 -52.13 -18.40
CA LYS A 460 3.30 -53.42 -18.78
C LYS A 460 2.23 -54.48 -19.07
N GLN A 461 2.48 -55.24 -20.14
CA GLN A 461 1.82 -56.52 -20.41
C GLN A 461 1.91 -57.47 -19.21
N PRO A 462 0.84 -58.23 -18.95
CA PRO A 462 1.01 -59.66 -18.78
C PRO A 462 0.09 -60.48 -19.70
N GLU A 463 0.71 -61.48 -20.32
CA GLU A 463 0.24 -62.81 -20.75
C GLU A 463 -1.24 -63.08 -21.11
N GLU A 464 -1.39 -63.69 -22.29
CA GLU A 464 -2.54 -64.48 -22.75
C GLU A 464 -2.95 -65.57 -21.75
N GLU A 465 -4.26 -65.82 -21.59
CA GLU A 465 -4.93 -67.11 -21.92
C GLU A 465 -6.46 -67.07 -21.60
N PRO A 466 -7.30 -68.05 -22.05
CA PRO A 466 -8.42 -67.74 -22.97
C PRO A 466 -9.86 -67.88 -22.43
N LYS A 467 -10.78 -67.40 -23.27
CA LYS A 467 -12.23 -67.66 -23.43
C LYS A 467 -12.91 -68.66 -22.47
N LYS A 468 -14.06 -68.24 -21.91
CA LYS A 468 -15.21 -69.12 -21.67
C LYS A 468 -16.53 -68.46 -22.07
N GLU A 469 -17.27 -69.18 -22.91
CA GLU A 469 -18.68 -68.99 -23.26
C GLU A 469 -19.59 -69.13 -22.03
N ALA A 470 -20.69 -68.36 -21.99
CA ALA A 470 -22.06 -68.88 -21.97
C ALA A 470 -23.03 -67.81 -21.45
N GLU A 471 -23.90 -67.29 -22.31
CA GLU A 471 -25.17 -66.71 -21.86
C GLU A 471 -26.25 -67.02 -22.90
N LYS A 472 -27.29 -67.76 -22.48
CA LYS A 472 -28.62 -67.78 -23.10
C LYS A 472 -29.61 -68.57 -22.23
N GLU A 473 -30.58 -67.87 -21.65
CA GLU A 473 -32.02 -68.19 -21.69
C GLU A 473 -32.86 -67.09 -20.99
N PRO A 474 -34.17 -66.94 -21.27
CA PRO A 474 -34.68 -65.75 -21.94
C PRO A 474 -35.72 -64.95 -21.15
N GLU A 475 -35.93 -63.71 -21.59
CA GLU A 475 -36.88 -62.73 -21.05
C GLU A 475 -38.29 -62.95 -21.65
N GLN A 476 -39.30 -63.05 -20.77
CA GLN A 476 -40.73 -63.15 -21.11
C GLN A 476 -41.29 -61.78 -21.53
N LYS A 477 -42.05 -61.76 -22.64
CA LYS A 477 -42.82 -60.62 -23.14
C LYS A 477 -44.05 -60.30 -22.27
N PRO A 478 -44.49 -59.03 -22.22
CA PRO A 478 -45.72 -58.63 -21.54
C PRO A 478 -46.97 -58.84 -22.41
N ALA A 479 -48.09 -59.03 -21.73
CA ALA A 479 -49.43 -59.20 -22.29
C ALA A 479 -50.07 -57.84 -22.63
N GLU A 480 -50.61 -57.73 -23.84
CA GLU A 480 -51.67 -56.78 -24.19
C GLU A 480 -52.94 -57.58 -24.48
N GLY A 481 -54.03 -57.16 -23.85
CA GLY A 481 -55.34 -57.78 -23.98
C GLY A 481 -56.29 -56.97 -24.86
N HIS A 482 -57.28 -57.72 -25.37
CA HIS A 482 -58.55 -57.33 -25.99
C HIS A 482 -58.54 -56.91 -27.47
N SER A 483 -59.54 -57.20 -28.30
CA SER A 483 -60.64 -58.18 -28.40
C SER A 483 -61.52 -57.72 -29.58
N GLU A 484 -62.17 -58.66 -30.28
CA GLU A 484 -63.30 -58.49 -31.24
C GLU A 484 -62.90 -57.94 -32.63
N LEU A 485 -63.24 -58.56 -33.77
CA LEU A 485 -64.39 -59.37 -34.20
C LEU A 485 -63.97 -60.59 -35.04
#